data_AF-A0A2D5AIM0-F1
#
_entry.id   AF-A0A2D5AIM0-F1
#
_cell.length_a   1.000
_cell.length_b   1.000
_cell.length_c   1.000
_cell.angle_alpha   90.00
_cell.angle_beta   90.00
_cell.angle_gamma   90.00
#
_symmetry.space_group_name_H-M   'P 1'
#
loop_
_entity.id
_entity.type
_entity.pdbx_description
1 polymer ?
#
loop_
_entity_poly.entity_id
_entity_poly.type
_entity_poly.pdbx_seq_one_letter_code
_entity_poly.pdbx_strand_id
1 'polypeptide(L)'
;MNPENTVSIHPYFKPHEGKWDEFVGSLQAFVDQTASEDHVLFYDFTICEDTVFCREAYIGGEGALTHLENVGAMLEEALQISDLIRLEVHGSAVELDKMREPLKDLPVQWFILETGLQK
;
A
#
# COMPACT_ATOMS: atom_id res chain seq x y z
N MET A 1 -1.99 -16.91 -7.10
CA MET A 1 -1.30 -16.19 -6.01
C MET A 1 -0.58 -17.22 -5.16
N ASN A 2 0.72 -17.07 -4.97
CA ASN A 2 1.51 -17.89 -4.04
C ASN A 2 1.82 -17.02 -2.81
N PRO A 3 1.32 -17.37 -1.61
CA PRO A 3 1.58 -16.59 -0.39
C PRO A 3 3.07 -16.33 -0.13
N GLU A 4 3.96 -17.27 -0.47
CA GLU A 4 5.41 -17.14 -0.27
C GLU A 4 6.05 -15.99 -1.07
N ASN A 5 5.44 -15.64 -2.19
CA ASN A 5 5.93 -14.60 -3.10
C ASN A 5 4.89 -13.47 -3.31
N THR A 6 3.96 -13.30 -2.37
CA THR A 6 2.99 -12.21 -2.39
C THR A 6 3.34 -11.26 -1.27
N VAL A 7 3.45 -9.97 -1.60
CA VAL A 7 3.55 -8.90 -0.61
C VAL A 7 2.30 -8.04 -0.72
N SER A 8 1.64 -7.79 0.40
CA SER A 8 0.51 -6.85 0.44
C SER A 8 0.81 -5.70 1.38
N ILE A 9 0.49 -4.49 0.96
CA ILE A 9 0.63 -3.27 1.74
C ILE A 9 -0.78 -2.80 2.10
N HIS A 10 -0.94 -2.29 3.32
CA HIS A 10 -2.22 -1.93 3.89
C HIS A 10 -2.11 -0.54 4.53
N PRO A 11 -2.07 0.54 3.73
CA PRO A 11 -2.08 1.89 4.26
C PRO A 11 -3.51 2.34 4.61
N TYR A 12 -3.62 3.01 5.75
CA TYR A 12 -4.86 3.62 6.23
C TYR A 12 -4.64 5.12 6.35
N PHE A 13 -5.50 5.89 5.70
CA PHE A 13 -5.44 7.33 5.64
C PHE A 13 -6.64 7.94 6.34
N LYS A 14 -6.39 9.06 7.01
CA LYS A 14 -7.43 9.93 7.56
C LYS A 14 -7.28 11.32 6.94
N PRO A 15 -8.11 11.68 5.95
CA PRO A 15 -8.12 13.03 5.40
C PRO A 15 -8.35 14.08 6.50
N HIS A 16 -7.65 15.20 6.40
CA HIS A 16 -7.81 16.32 7.33
C HIS A 16 -9.21 16.94 7.22
N GLU A 17 -9.62 17.72 8.23
CA GLU A 17 -10.91 18.40 8.22
C GLU A 17 -11.08 19.27 6.97
N GLY A 18 -12.20 19.09 6.26
CA GLY A 18 -12.50 19.80 5.01
C GLY A 18 -11.75 19.29 3.76
N LYS A 19 -10.89 18.27 3.88
CA LYS A 19 -10.11 17.70 2.77
C LYS A 19 -10.66 16.39 2.20
N TRP A 20 -11.81 15.95 2.70
CA TRP A 20 -12.44 14.69 2.30
C TRP A 20 -12.66 14.58 0.79
N ASP A 21 -13.38 15.52 0.19
CA ASP A 21 -13.74 15.48 -1.24
C ASP A 21 -12.50 15.56 -2.14
N GLU A 22 -11.48 16.31 -1.71
CA GLU A 22 -10.20 16.44 -2.41
C GLU A 22 -9.44 15.11 -2.39
N PHE A 23 -9.31 14.49 -1.21
CA PHE A 23 -8.62 13.20 -1.06
C PHE A 23 -9.37 12.08 -1.79
N VAL A 24 -10.68 11.95 -1.58
CA VAL A 24 -11.49 10.90 -2.24
C VAL A 24 -11.55 11.11 -3.75
N GLY A 25 -11.61 12.36 -4.21
CA GLY A 25 -11.53 12.71 -5.63
C GLY A 25 -10.21 12.32 -6.30
N SER A 26 -9.12 12.18 -5.54
CA SER A 26 -7.81 11.78 -6.04
C SER A 26 -7.66 10.27 -6.27
N LEU A 27 -8.49 9.43 -5.64
CA LEU A 27 -8.30 7.97 -5.61
C LEU A 27 -8.26 7.32 -6.99
N GLN A 28 -9.06 7.80 -7.94
CA GLN A 28 -9.06 7.26 -9.30
C GLN A 28 -7.71 7.47 -10.00
N ALA A 29 -7.03 8.59 -9.74
CA ALA A 29 -5.73 8.85 -10.33
C ALA A 29 -4.67 7.84 -9.85
N PHE A 30 -4.72 7.43 -8.57
CA PHE A 30 -3.85 6.37 -8.05
C PHE A 30 -4.11 5.04 -8.76
N VAL A 31 -5.38 4.69 -8.98
CA VAL A 31 -5.76 3.48 -9.73
C VAL A 31 -5.22 3.53 -11.16
N ASP A 32 -5.39 4.65 -11.84
CA ASP A 32 -4.93 4.83 -13.22
C ASP A 32 -3.40 4.75 -13.33
N GLN A 33 -2.67 5.33 -12.36
CA GLN A 33 -1.21 5.26 -12.30
C GLN A 33 -0.72 3.83 -12.03
N THR A 34 -1.35 3.13 -11.07
CA THR A 34 -0.99 1.76 -10.68
C THR A 34 -1.31 0.74 -11.78
N ALA A 35 -2.31 1.00 -12.62
CA ALA A 35 -2.70 0.11 -13.72
C ALA A 35 -1.58 -0.13 -14.76
N SER A 36 -0.50 0.65 -14.73
CA SER A 36 0.68 0.46 -15.56
C SER A 36 1.70 -0.56 -15.01
N GLU A 37 1.51 -1.04 -13.78
CA GLU A 37 2.47 -1.90 -13.08
C GLU A 37 2.25 -3.39 -13.41
N ASP A 38 3.29 -4.07 -13.94
CA ASP A 38 3.19 -5.48 -14.35
C ASP A 38 2.97 -6.47 -13.17
N HIS A 39 3.38 -6.08 -11.96
CA HIS A 39 3.39 -6.95 -10.79
C HIS A 39 2.25 -6.70 -9.81
N VAL A 40 1.34 -5.77 -10.09
CA VAL A 40 0.16 -5.54 -9.26
C VAL A 40 -0.82 -6.71 -9.41
N LEU A 41 -1.28 -7.27 -8.29
CA LEU A 41 -2.25 -8.36 -8.24
C LEU A 41 -3.67 -7.83 -8.05
N PHE A 42 -3.81 -6.83 -7.19
CA PHE A 42 -5.01 -6.04 -6.98
C PHE A 42 -4.62 -4.71 -6.34
N TYR A 43 -5.43 -3.69 -6.59
CA TYR A 43 -5.27 -2.35 -6.05
C TYR A 43 -6.65 -1.70 -5.98
N ASP A 44 -7.17 -1.48 -4.78
CA ASP A 44 -8.48 -0.89 -4.58
C ASP A 44 -8.56 -0.05 -3.30
N PHE A 45 -9.46 0.93 -3.27
CA PHE A 45 -9.74 1.71 -2.08
C PHE A 45 -11.10 1.33 -1.51
N THR A 46 -11.17 1.26 -0.19
CA THR A 46 -12.42 1.13 0.56
C THR A 46 -12.48 2.16 1.68
N ILE A 47 -13.69 2.47 2.13
CA ILE A 47 -13.93 3.56 3.08
C ILE A 47 -14.73 3.03 4.26
N CYS A 48 -14.29 3.37 5.47
CA CYS A 48 -15.01 3.15 6.71
C CYS A 48 -15.09 4.48 7.47
N GLU A 49 -16.28 5.08 7.50
CA GLU A 49 -16.51 6.40 8.11
C GLU A 49 -15.55 7.47 7.56
N ASP A 50 -14.59 7.93 8.37
CA ASP A 50 -13.60 8.95 8.06
C ASP A 50 -12.22 8.37 7.66
N THR A 51 -12.13 7.06 7.48
CA THR A 51 -10.89 6.35 7.14
C THR A 51 -10.95 5.77 5.74
N VAL A 52 -9.91 6.05 4.95
CA VAL A 52 -9.68 5.45 3.64
C VAL A 52 -8.62 4.36 3.76
N PHE A 53 -8.92 3.17 3.27
CA PHE A 53 -8.02 2.01 3.27
C PHE A 53 -7.67 1.67 1.82
N CYS A 54 -6.37 1.60 1.49
CA CYS A 54 -5.93 0.99 0.24
C CYS A 54 -5.63 -0.49 0.46
N ARG A 55 -6.24 -1.34 -0.34
CA ARG A 55 -5.98 -2.77 -0.38
C ARG A 55 -5.14 -3.05 -1.62
N GLU A 56 -3.86 -3.34 -1.42
CA GLU A 56 -2.93 -3.55 -2.51
C GLU A 56 -2.04 -4.78 -2.27
N ALA A 57 -1.70 -5.48 -3.35
CA ALA A 57 -0.75 -6.58 -3.32
C ALA A 57 0.01 -6.75 -4.62
N TYR A 58 1.22 -7.28 -4.49
CA TYR A 58 2.21 -7.36 -5.55
C TYR A 58 2.88 -8.74 -5.57
N ILE A 59 3.42 -9.09 -6.74
CA ILE A 59 4.33 -10.20 -6.90
C ILE A 59 5.70 -9.79 -6.31
N GLY A 60 6.01 -10.34 -5.14
CA GLY A 60 7.26 -10.12 -4.41
C GLY A 60 7.42 -8.70 -3.83
N GLY A 61 8.44 -8.55 -2.99
CA GLY A 61 8.85 -7.28 -2.40
C GLY A 61 9.40 -6.29 -3.43
N GLU A 62 10.00 -6.77 -4.52
CA GLU A 62 10.45 -5.90 -5.62
C GLU A 62 9.28 -5.25 -6.34
N GLY A 63 8.20 -6.00 -6.63
CA GLY A 63 6.98 -5.42 -7.20
C GLY A 63 6.35 -4.37 -6.28
N ALA A 64 6.34 -4.64 -4.98
CA ALA A 64 5.86 -3.69 -3.97
C ALA A 64 6.73 -2.43 -3.88
N LEU A 65 8.06 -2.54 -4.02
CA LEU A 65 8.95 -1.38 -4.07
C LEU A 65 8.79 -0.57 -5.36
N THR A 66 8.61 -1.24 -6.50
CA THR A 66 8.29 -0.56 -7.77
C THR A 66 7.02 0.27 -7.66
N HIS A 67 5.99 -0.25 -6.98
CA HIS A 67 4.78 0.53 -6.70
C HIS A 67 5.08 1.79 -5.90
N LEU A 68 5.78 1.64 -4.77
CA LEU A 68 6.10 2.76 -3.88
C LEU A 68 6.91 3.86 -4.59
N GLU A 69 7.79 3.49 -5.51
CA GLU A 69 8.48 4.44 -6.40
C GLU A 69 7.51 5.10 -7.41
N ASN A 70 6.61 4.32 -8.02
CA ASN A 70 5.68 4.77 -9.04
C ASN A 70 4.64 5.78 -8.51
N VAL A 71 4.12 5.57 -7.29
CA VAL A 71 3.09 6.45 -6.69
C VAL A 71 3.66 7.45 -5.68
N GLY A 72 4.97 7.46 -5.43
CA GLY A 72 5.60 8.24 -4.36
C GLY A 72 5.25 9.73 -4.37
N ALA A 73 5.31 10.38 -5.54
CA ALA A 73 4.96 11.80 -5.67
C ALA A 73 3.47 12.07 -5.38
N MET A 74 2.57 11.21 -5.85
CA MET A 74 1.13 11.33 -5.58
C MET A 74 0.83 11.10 -4.10
N LEU A 75 1.52 10.15 -3.48
CA LEU A 75 1.41 9.87 -2.06
C LEU A 75 1.89 11.07 -1.23
N GLU A 76 3.01 11.71 -1.59
CA GLU A 76 3.50 12.92 -0.91
C GLU A 76 2.46 14.05 -0.92
N GLU A 77 1.79 14.28 -2.06
CA GLU A 77 0.71 15.26 -2.19
C GLU A 77 -0.50 14.88 -1.33
N ALA A 78 -0.90 13.60 -1.35
CA ALA A 78 -2.02 13.10 -0.55
C ALA A 78 -1.75 13.22 0.96
N LEU A 79 -0.50 13.05 1.40
CA LEU A 79 -0.08 13.24 2.79
C LEU A 79 -0.02 14.72 3.24
N GLN A 80 -0.12 15.69 2.32
CA GLN A 80 -0.31 17.10 2.72
C GLN A 80 -1.74 17.38 3.22
N ILE A 81 -2.70 16.53 2.87
CA ILE A 81 -4.12 16.71 3.16
C ILE A 81 -4.73 15.55 3.96
N SER A 82 -3.89 14.61 4.42
CA SER A 82 -4.29 13.44 5.19
C SER A 82 -3.15 12.94 6.07
N ASP A 83 -3.51 12.20 7.12
CA ASP A 83 -2.56 11.47 7.95
C ASP A 83 -2.52 10.00 7.54
N LEU A 84 -1.33 9.42 7.38
CA LEU A 84 -1.14 7.97 7.36
C LEU A 84 -1.23 7.43 8.80
N ILE A 85 -2.41 6.96 9.18
CA ILE A 85 -2.71 6.54 10.56
C ILE A 85 -2.25 5.10 10.85
N ARG A 86 -2.04 4.29 9.82
CA ARG A 86 -1.51 2.93 9.92
C ARG A 86 -0.90 2.48 8.60
N LEU A 87 0.17 1.70 8.68
CA LEU A 87 0.81 1.07 7.53
C LEU A 87 1.22 -0.35 7.91
N GLU A 88 0.60 -1.35 7.30
CA GLU A 88 1.01 -2.75 7.45
C GLU A 88 1.64 -3.27 6.16
N VAL A 89 2.66 -4.12 6.27
CA VAL A 89 3.20 -4.87 5.14
C VAL A 89 3.23 -6.35 5.53
N HIS A 90 2.55 -7.18 4.74
CA HIS A 90 2.42 -8.62 4.95
C HIS A 90 3.14 -9.36 3.84
N GLY A 91 3.88 -10.42 4.18
CA GLY A 91 4.61 -11.24 3.21
C GLY A 91 5.53 -12.25 3.90
N SER A 92 6.23 -13.08 3.12
CA SER A 92 7.26 -13.98 3.65
C SER A 92 8.45 -13.18 4.19
N ALA A 93 9.18 -13.71 5.18
CA ALA A 93 10.34 -13.03 5.76
C ALA A 93 11.36 -12.61 4.69
N VAL A 94 11.59 -13.47 3.69
CA VAL A 94 12.51 -13.22 2.57
C VAL A 94 12.09 -12.02 1.74
N GLU A 95 10.80 -11.87 1.44
CA GLU A 95 10.31 -10.73 0.66
C GLU A 95 10.27 -9.44 1.49
N LEU A 96 9.88 -9.54 2.78
CA LEU A 96 9.83 -8.38 3.67
C LEU A 96 11.22 -7.80 3.97
N ASP A 97 12.26 -8.63 4.08
CA ASP A 97 13.63 -8.17 4.34
C ASP A 97 14.17 -7.26 3.23
N LYS A 98 13.69 -7.42 1.99
CA LYS A 98 14.02 -6.52 0.87
C LYS A 98 13.50 -5.09 1.08
N MET A 99 12.41 -4.95 1.81
CA MET A 99 11.68 -3.69 1.98
C MET A 99 12.05 -2.93 3.26
N ARG A 100 12.76 -3.58 4.20
CA ARG A 100 13.05 -2.98 5.52
C ARG A 100 13.88 -1.71 5.43
N GLU A 101 14.96 -1.73 4.66
CA GLU A 101 15.83 -0.57 4.52
C GLU A 101 15.15 0.57 3.73
N PRO A 102 14.47 0.33 2.59
CA PRO A 102 13.70 1.36 1.90
C PRO A 102 12.60 2.02 2.75
N LEU A 103 11.96 1.27 3.66
CA LEU A 103 10.84 1.76 4.47
C LEU A 103 11.19 2.06 5.93
N LYS A 104 12.48 2.17 6.26
CA LYS A 104 12.94 2.35 7.65
C LYS A 104 12.42 3.61 8.34
N ASP A 105 12.10 4.64 7.56
CA ASP A 105 11.62 5.94 8.06
C ASP A 105 10.09 6.01 8.15
N LEU A 106 9.39 4.96 7.68
CA LEU A 106 7.94 4.85 7.77
C LEU A 106 7.53 3.99 8.98
N PRO A 107 6.36 4.25 9.60
CA PRO A 107 5.88 3.50 10.75
C PRO A 107 5.28 2.13 10.35
N VAL A 108 6.03 1.33 9.60
CA VAL A 108 5.58 0.04 9.07
C VAL A 108 5.40 -0.98 10.19
N GLN A 109 4.23 -1.61 10.23
CA GLN A 109 3.98 -2.85 10.96
C GLN A 109 4.25 -4.06 10.05
N TRP A 110 5.26 -4.85 10.37
CA TRP A 110 5.66 -6.01 9.59
C TRP A 110 4.92 -7.27 10.05
N PHE A 111 4.13 -7.87 9.16
CA PHE A 111 3.40 -9.11 9.41
C PHE A 111 4.03 -10.25 8.60
N ILE A 112 4.82 -11.07 9.27
CA ILE A 112 5.54 -12.18 8.64
C ILE A 112 4.58 -13.34 8.42
N LEU A 113 4.53 -13.88 7.20
CA LEU A 113 3.79 -15.09 6.87
C LEU A 113 4.36 -16.28 7.64
N GLU A 114 3.54 -16.87 8.50
CA GLU A 114 3.88 -18.11 9.24
C GLU A 114 3.25 -19.36 8.60
N THR A 115 2.04 -19.23 8.07
CA THR A 115 1.32 -20.33 7.42
C THR A 115 0.19 -19.82 6.52
N GLY A 116 -0.23 -20.63 5.55
CA GLY A 116 -1.31 -20.28 4.63
C GLY A 116 -1.78 -21.49 3.83
N LEU A 117 -2.98 -21.38 3.27
CA LEU A 117 -3.53 -22.40 2.37
C LEU A 117 -2.81 -22.33 1.02
N GLN A 118 -2.24 -23.45 0.58
CA GLN A 118 -1.78 -23.64 -0.80
C GLN A 118 -2.90 -24.35 -1.58
N LYS A 119 -3.34 -23.76 -2.69
CA LYS A 119 -4.36 -24.32 -3.59
C LYS A 119 -3.76 -24.68 -4.94
#